data_AF-A0A386WR40-F1
#
_entry.id   AF-A0A386WR40-F1
#
_cell.length_a   1.000
_cell.length_b   1.000
_cell.length_c   1.000
_cell.angle_alpha   90.00
_cell.angle_beta   90.00
_cell.angle_gamma   90.00
#
_symmetry.space_group_name_H-M   'P 1'
#
loop_
_entity.id
_entity.type
_entity.pdbx_description
1 polymer ?
#
loop_
_entity_poly.entity_id
_entity_poly.type
_entity_poly.pdbx_seq_one_letter_code
_entity_poly.pdbx_strand_id
1 'polypeptide(L)'
;MDDSPRWYRPAPDVLLTAGSATALIGYLIPWFRASRLHQWSYSGWAYLETEGGWTWLVVVSLVIAVLAGLWAGRSVACAKLAVGAAVAGMFLAGAVVAVSLGALPERDSINWVGELPFEMGMPLMAVGFGAVVAGALGTVRRPVQE
;
A
#
# COMPACT_ATOMS: atom_id res chain seq x y z
N MET A 1 18.64 -14.26 -32.73
CA MET A 1 18.14 -14.90 -31.49
C MET A 1 18.73 -14.09 -30.35
N ASP A 2 17.89 -13.60 -29.45
CA ASP A 2 18.34 -12.78 -28.31
C ASP A 2 18.78 -13.74 -27.19
N ASP A 3 20.10 -13.90 -27.05
CA ASP A 3 20.76 -14.79 -26.07
C ASP A 3 20.86 -14.16 -24.67
N SER A 4 20.12 -13.08 -24.41
CA SER A 4 20.06 -12.51 -23.07
C SER A 4 19.55 -13.55 -22.06
N PRO A 5 20.28 -13.78 -20.95
CA PRO A 5 19.87 -14.72 -19.93
C PRO A 5 18.44 -14.43 -19.45
N ARG A 6 17.55 -15.43 -19.53
CA ARG A 6 16.10 -15.29 -19.26
C ARG A 6 15.76 -14.87 -17.82
N TRP A 7 16.75 -14.77 -16.93
CA TRP A 7 16.56 -14.36 -15.53
C TRP A 7 16.28 -12.86 -15.36
N TYR A 8 16.69 -12.01 -16.32
CA TYR A 8 16.45 -10.56 -16.23
C TYR A 8 15.03 -10.14 -16.65
N ARG A 9 14.30 -11.00 -17.36
CA ARG A 9 12.96 -10.65 -17.87
C ARG A 9 11.91 -10.80 -16.76
N PRO A 10 11.21 -9.72 -16.37
CA PRO A 10 10.17 -9.78 -15.34
C PRO A 10 8.99 -10.65 -15.82
N ALA A 11 8.35 -11.31 -14.86
CA ALA A 11 7.12 -12.09 -15.03
C ALA A 11 6.15 -11.67 -13.93
N PRO A 12 5.49 -10.52 -14.11
CA PRO A 12 4.75 -9.87 -13.03
C PRO A 12 3.52 -10.67 -12.66
N ASP A 13 3.27 -10.77 -11.36
CA ASP A 13 1.94 -11.09 -10.86
C ASP A 13 1.10 -9.81 -10.85
N VAL A 14 0.22 -9.67 -11.84
CA VAL A 14 -0.50 -8.41 -12.11
C VAL A 14 -1.26 -7.93 -10.87
N LEU A 15 -1.90 -8.83 -10.13
CA LEU A 15 -2.68 -8.45 -8.94
C LEU A 15 -1.77 -7.98 -7.80
N LEU A 16 -0.65 -8.66 -7.57
CA LEU A 16 0.30 -8.25 -6.53
C LEU A 16 1.02 -6.95 -6.91
N THR A 17 1.53 -6.83 -8.13
CA THR A 17 2.28 -5.65 -8.57
C THR A 17 1.37 -4.43 -8.69
N ALA A 18 0.26 -4.53 -9.41
CA ALA A 18 -0.66 -3.41 -9.58
C ALA A 18 -1.33 -3.06 -8.26
N GLY A 19 -1.77 -4.05 -7.48
CA GLY A 19 -2.36 -3.82 -6.16
C GLY A 19 -1.41 -3.09 -5.20
N SER A 20 -0.14 -3.52 -5.13
CA SER A 20 0.86 -2.86 -4.27
C SER A 20 1.19 -1.44 -4.76
N ALA A 21 1.26 -1.23 -6.08
CA ALA A 21 1.48 0.10 -6.65
C ALA A 21 0.28 1.03 -6.40
N THR A 22 -0.94 0.53 -6.57
CA THR A 22 -2.18 1.26 -6.26
C THR A 22 -2.27 1.60 -4.77
N ALA A 23 -1.90 0.67 -3.88
CA ALA A 23 -1.83 0.92 -2.44
C ALA A 23 -0.78 1.99 -2.11
N LEU A 24 0.39 1.94 -2.75
CA LEU A 24 1.42 2.97 -2.57
C LEU A 24 0.95 4.34 -3.01
N ILE A 25 0.33 4.45 -4.20
CA ILE A 25 -0.24 5.71 -4.68
C ILE A 25 -1.32 6.20 -3.71
N GLY A 26 -2.22 5.31 -3.27
CA GLY A 26 -3.25 5.64 -2.28
C GLY A 26 -2.68 6.17 -0.97
N TYR A 27 -1.56 5.61 -0.51
CA TYR A 27 -0.87 6.08 0.69
C TYR A 27 -0.28 7.48 0.50
N LEU A 28 0.29 7.78 -0.67
CA LEU A 28 0.95 9.06 -0.92
C LEU A 28 -0.01 10.21 -1.20
N ILE A 29 -1.14 9.95 -1.84
CA ILE A 29 -2.15 11.00 -2.11
C ILE A 29 -2.99 11.29 -0.86
N PRO A 30 -3.77 12.39 -0.83
CA PRO A 30 -4.45 12.75 0.39
C PRO A 30 -5.68 11.89 0.74
N TRP A 31 -5.90 11.76 2.05
CA TRP A 31 -6.83 10.84 2.68
C TRP A 31 -8.06 11.54 3.22
N PHE A 32 -7.86 12.60 4.00
CA PHE A 32 -8.93 13.40 4.60
C PHE A 32 -8.39 14.76 5.05
N ARG A 33 -9.30 15.70 5.34
CA ARG A 33 -8.96 17.00 5.96
C ARG A 33 -9.54 17.09 7.36
N ALA A 34 -8.90 17.88 8.23
CA ALA A 34 -9.42 18.16 9.57
C ALA A 34 -10.80 18.86 9.56
N SER A 35 -11.07 19.65 8.52
CA SER A 35 -12.36 20.31 8.30
C SER A 35 -12.51 20.71 6.83
N ARG A 36 -13.73 21.02 6.39
CA ARG A 36 -13.98 21.54 5.03
C ARG A 36 -13.28 22.88 4.73
N LEU A 37 -12.96 23.65 5.78
CA LEU A 37 -12.32 24.96 5.69
C LEU A 37 -10.78 24.88 5.79
N HIS A 38 -10.23 23.73 6.21
CA HIS A 38 -8.78 23.51 6.22
C HIS A 38 -8.27 23.25 4.81
N GLN A 39 -7.17 23.92 4.45
CA GLN A 39 -6.54 23.79 3.14
C GLN A 39 -5.60 22.58 3.05
N TRP A 40 -5.14 22.06 4.18
CA TRP A 40 -4.19 20.95 4.24
C TRP A 40 -4.91 19.62 4.48
N SER A 41 -4.46 18.60 3.76
CA SER A 41 -4.99 17.24 3.85
C SER A 41 -3.95 16.33 4.50
N TYR A 42 -4.43 15.40 5.33
CA TYR A 42 -3.60 14.31 5.85
C TYR A 42 -3.31 13.35 4.69
N SER A 43 -2.03 13.02 4.52
CA SER A 43 -1.54 12.12 3.49
C SER A 43 -0.23 11.51 3.95
N GLY A 44 0.11 10.33 3.44
CA GLY A 44 1.41 9.72 3.70
C GLY A 44 2.54 10.65 3.25
N TRP A 45 2.39 11.31 2.10
CA TRP A 45 3.37 12.26 1.59
C TRP A 45 3.64 13.42 2.55
N ALA A 46 2.59 14.03 3.10
CA ALA A 46 2.74 15.12 4.06
C ALA A 46 3.55 14.69 5.30
N TYR A 47 3.33 13.48 5.81
CA TYR A 47 4.11 12.93 6.92
C TYR A 47 5.57 12.66 6.56
N LEU A 48 5.86 12.28 5.32
CA LEU A 48 7.23 12.07 4.86
C LEU A 48 8.00 13.38 4.76
N GLU A 49 7.33 14.48 4.40
CA GLU A 49 7.92 15.82 4.34
C GLU A 49 8.18 16.44 5.72
N THR A 50 7.28 16.22 6.69
CA THR A 50 7.37 16.89 8.00
C THR A 50 8.12 16.10 9.07
N GLU A 51 7.89 14.79 9.17
CA GLU A 51 8.35 13.99 10.31
C GLU A 51 9.36 12.91 9.94
N GLY A 52 9.54 12.59 8.65
CA GLY A 52 10.66 11.80 8.12
C GLY A 52 11.10 10.65 9.01
N GLY A 53 10.18 9.74 9.37
CA GLY A 53 10.40 8.73 10.41
C GLY A 53 9.88 7.35 10.03
N TRP A 54 9.25 6.66 10.98
CA TRP A 54 8.72 5.30 10.77
C TRP A 54 7.63 5.22 9.68
N THR A 55 7.03 6.35 9.29
CA THR A 55 6.08 6.45 8.17
C THR A 55 6.72 6.09 6.82
N TRP A 56 8.05 6.20 6.68
CA TRP A 56 8.80 5.69 5.52
C TRP A 56 8.75 4.19 5.38
N LEU A 57 8.55 3.45 6.47
CA LEU A 57 8.47 1.99 6.43
C LEU A 57 7.30 1.53 5.56
N VAL A 58 6.20 2.28 5.50
CA VAL A 58 5.08 1.99 4.59
C VAL A 58 5.56 2.01 3.14
N VAL A 59 6.24 3.09 2.74
CA VAL A 59 6.75 3.25 1.37
C VAL A 59 7.76 2.17 1.04
N VAL A 60 8.73 1.92 1.92
CA VAL A 60 9.74 0.88 1.72
C VAL A 60 9.10 -0.49 1.58
N SER A 61 8.16 -0.85 2.46
CA SER A 61 7.44 -2.12 2.38
C SER A 61 6.66 -2.26 1.07
N LEU A 62 5.94 -1.23 0.63
CA LEU A 62 5.17 -1.28 -0.60
C LEU A 62 6.05 -1.27 -1.86
N VAL A 63 7.19 -0.56 -1.86
CA VAL A 63 8.18 -0.61 -2.95
C VAL A 63 8.79 -2.01 -3.06
N ILE A 64 9.17 -2.62 -1.92
CA ILE A 64 9.64 -4.02 -1.91
C ILE A 64 8.56 -4.94 -2.48
N ALA A 65 7.29 -4.74 -2.11
CA ALA A 65 6.18 -5.54 -2.62
C ALA A 65 6.01 -5.41 -4.14
N VAL A 66 6.07 -4.19 -4.68
CA VAL A 66 6.01 -3.92 -6.12
C VAL A 66 7.17 -4.60 -6.84
N LEU A 67 8.40 -4.38 -6.37
CA LEU A 67 9.60 -4.96 -6.98
C LEU A 67 9.55 -6.47 -6.93
N ALA A 68 9.29 -7.08 -5.79
CA ALA A 68 9.18 -8.53 -5.65
C ALA A 68 8.04 -9.10 -6.53
N GLY A 69 6.92 -8.38 -6.66
CA GLY A 69 5.79 -8.73 -7.50
C GLY A 69 6.16 -8.86 -9.00
N LEU A 70 7.11 -8.07 -9.49
CA LEU A 70 7.58 -8.16 -10.88
C LEU A 70 8.22 -9.51 -11.23
N TRP A 71 8.73 -10.26 -10.24
CA TRP A 71 9.31 -11.59 -10.42
C TRP A 71 8.47 -12.71 -9.77
N ALA A 72 7.32 -12.39 -9.18
CA ALA A 72 6.48 -13.34 -8.46
C ALA A 72 5.89 -14.45 -9.35
N GLY A 73 5.74 -14.23 -10.66
CA GLY A 73 5.32 -15.27 -11.61
C GLY A 73 6.35 -16.38 -11.84
N ARG A 74 7.62 -16.16 -11.48
CA ARG A 74 8.73 -17.13 -11.69
C ARG A 74 9.30 -17.71 -10.41
N SER A 75 9.05 -17.09 -9.26
CA SER A 75 9.64 -17.50 -8.00
C SER A 75 8.62 -17.41 -6.88
N VAL A 76 8.35 -18.56 -6.25
CA VAL A 76 7.51 -18.65 -5.05
C VAL A 76 8.11 -17.83 -3.91
N ALA A 77 9.44 -17.73 -3.82
CA ALA A 77 10.10 -16.89 -2.83
C ALA A 77 9.81 -15.39 -3.07
N CYS A 78 9.86 -14.93 -4.32
CA CYS A 78 9.49 -13.55 -4.67
C CYS A 78 8.00 -13.28 -4.42
N ALA A 79 7.12 -14.24 -4.70
CA ALA A 79 5.70 -14.13 -4.39
C ALA A 79 5.45 -14.00 -2.88
N LYS A 80 6.08 -14.85 -2.05
CA LYS A 80 5.99 -14.77 -0.58
C LYS A 80 6.54 -13.46 -0.04
N LEU A 81 7.68 -13.00 -0.56
CA LEU A 81 8.28 -11.72 -0.19
C LEU A 81 7.34 -10.55 -0.54
N ALA A 82 6.76 -10.55 -1.74
CA ALA A 82 5.82 -9.53 -2.18
C ALA A 82 4.59 -9.45 -1.28
N VAL A 83 3.98 -10.60 -1.00
CA VAL A 83 2.81 -10.69 -0.10
C VAL A 83 3.18 -10.24 1.31
N GLY A 84 4.27 -10.74 1.88
CA GLY A 84 4.71 -10.38 3.23
C GLY A 84 4.99 -8.88 3.37
N ALA A 85 5.68 -8.29 2.39
CA ALA A 85 5.96 -6.86 2.36
C ALA A 85 4.68 -6.02 2.21
N ALA A 86 3.74 -6.45 1.36
CA ALA A 86 2.46 -5.76 1.20
C ALA A 86 1.59 -5.83 2.47
N VAL A 87 1.56 -6.97 3.17
CA VAL A 87 0.86 -7.11 4.45
C VAL A 87 1.49 -6.22 5.52
N ALA A 88 2.82 -6.19 5.62
CA ALA A 88 3.50 -5.25 6.52
C ALA A 88 3.14 -3.79 6.19
N GLY A 89 3.16 -3.42 4.90
CA GLY A 89 2.73 -2.11 4.41
C GLY A 89 1.27 -1.78 4.78
N MET A 90 0.36 -2.76 4.73
CA MET A 90 -1.05 -2.59 5.11
C MET A 90 -1.20 -2.24 6.59
N PHE A 91 -0.54 -2.98 7.49
CA PHE A 91 -0.60 -2.72 8.93
C PHE A 91 0.06 -1.39 9.29
N LEU A 92 1.23 -1.10 8.70
CA LEU A 92 1.91 0.17 8.92
C LEU A 92 1.07 1.34 8.40
N ALA A 93 0.49 1.26 7.20
CA ALA A 93 -0.38 2.30 6.66
C ALA A 93 -1.61 2.52 7.55
N GLY A 94 -2.24 1.44 8.04
CA GLY A 94 -3.33 1.52 8.99
C GLY A 94 -2.93 2.20 10.30
N ALA A 95 -1.74 1.90 10.83
CA ALA A 95 -1.21 2.56 12.02
C ALA A 95 -0.97 4.06 11.78
N VAL A 96 -0.41 4.46 10.63
CA VAL A 96 -0.21 5.88 10.29
C VAL A 96 -1.55 6.60 10.23
N VAL A 97 -2.53 6.04 9.52
CA VAL A 97 -3.88 6.61 9.44
C VAL A 97 -4.53 6.73 10.82
N ALA A 98 -4.37 5.73 11.68
CA ALA A 98 -4.89 5.77 13.05
C ALA A 98 -4.25 6.88 13.89
N VAL A 99 -2.93 7.05 13.80
CA VAL A 99 -2.21 8.16 14.45
C VAL A 99 -2.70 9.51 13.91
N SER A 100 -2.93 9.63 12.60
CA SER A 100 -3.46 10.86 11.98
C SER A 100 -4.85 11.21 12.50
N LEU A 101 -5.72 10.23 12.69
CA LEU A 101 -7.04 10.44 13.29
C LEU A 101 -6.93 10.83 14.76
N GLY A 102 -6.01 10.23 15.52
CA GLY A 102 -5.77 10.57 16.92
C GLY A 102 -5.17 11.97 17.15
N ALA A 103 -4.57 12.58 16.13
CA ALA A 103 -4.06 13.95 16.19
C ALA A 103 -5.15 15.02 16.03
N LEU A 104 -6.37 14.64 15.62
CA LEU A 104 -7.49 15.57 15.51
C LEU A 104 -8.09 15.83 16.90
N PRO A 105 -8.42 17.09 17.24
CA PRO A 105 -9.08 17.40 18.49
C PRO A 105 -10.42 16.66 18.56
N GLU A 106 -10.63 15.94 19.67
CA GLU A 106 -11.83 15.17 19.95
C GLU A 106 -13.07 16.05 19.80
N ARG A 107 -14.05 15.60 19.01
CA ARG A 107 -15.35 16.26 18.90
C ARG A 107 -16.37 15.43 19.69
N ASP A 108 -17.25 16.10 20.43
CA ASP A 108 -18.25 15.51 21.33
C ASP A 108 -19.27 14.55 20.68
N SER A 109 -19.14 14.25 19.38
CA SER A 109 -20.05 13.37 18.64
C SER A 109 -19.40 12.02 18.32
N ILE A 110 -20.06 10.92 18.66
CA ILE A 110 -19.61 9.53 18.36
C ILE A 110 -19.30 9.30 16.86
N ASN A 111 -19.92 10.06 15.95
CA ASN A 111 -19.79 9.89 14.49
C ASN A 111 -18.81 10.87 13.81
N TRP A 112 -18.01 11.63 14.57
CA TRP A 112 -17.22 12.74 14.02
C TRP A 112 -16.26 12.32 12.90
N VAL A 113 -15.71 11.10 12.95
CA VAL A 113 -14.81 10.55 11.92
C VAL A 113 -15.54 10.37 10.59
N GLY A 114 -16.81 9.94 10.62
CA GLY A 114 -17.63 9.75 9.42
C GLY A 114 -18.01 11.04 8.72
N GLU A 115 -17.88 12.18 9.39
CA GLU A 115 -18.17 13.52 8.86
C GLU A 115 -16.94 14.19 8.24
N LEU A 116 -15.75 13.57 8.38
CA LEU A 116 -14.54 14.10 7.79
C LEU A 116 -14.64 14.10 6.26
N PRO A 117 -14.16 15.16 5.59
CA PRO A 117 -14.07 15.19 4.14
C PRO A 117 -13.00 14.20 3.67
N PHE A 118 -13.41 12.97 3.38
CA PHE A 118 -12.54 11.93 2.82
C PHE A 118 -12.22 12.21 1.35
N GLU A 119 -10.98 11.95 0.99
CA GLU A 119 -10.45 12.04 -0.36
C GLU A 119 -10.13 10.64 -0.91
N MET A 120 -9.57 10.58 -2.12
CA MET A 120 -9.41 9.32 -2.86
C MET A 120 -8.33 8.39 -2.30
N GLY A 121 -7.41 8.87 -1.46
CA GLY A 121 -6.27 8.06 -1.03
C GLY A 121 -6.65 6.82 -0.23
N MET A 122 -7.57 6.92 0.75
CA MET A 122 -8.01 5.74 1.51
C MET A 122 -8.81 4.72 0.68
N PRO A 123 -9.81 5.13 -0.14
CA PRO A 123 -10.44 4.22 -1.09
C PRO A 123 -9.43 3.53 -2.01
N LEU A 124 -8.45 4.27 -2.52
CA LEU A 124 -7.42 3.73 -3.42
C LEU A 124 -6.50 2.73 -2.69
N MET A 125 -6.10 3.01 -1.45
CA MET A 125 -5.40 2.05 -0.61
C MET A 125 -6.22 0.78 -0.39
N ALA A 126 -7.50 0.90 -0.04
CA ALA A 126 -8.37 -0.24 0.21
C ALA A 126 -8.51 -1.13 -1.04
N VAL A 127 -8.69 -0.53 -2.22
CA VAL A 127 -8.73 -1.26 -3.50
C VAL A 127 -7.38 -1.92 -3.79
N GLY A 128 -6.27 -1.21 -3.58
CA GLY A 128 -4.92 -1.74 -3.79
C GLY A 128 -4.61 -2.95 -2.90
N PHE A 129 -4.87 -2.83 -1.60
CA PHE A 129 -4.70 -3.95 -0.66
C PHE A 129 -5.67 -5.09 -0.94
N GLY A 130 -6.91 -4.82 -1.32
CA GLY A 130 -7.86 -5.84 -1.75
C GLY A 130 -7.36 -6.63 -2.97
N ALA A 131 -6.77 -5.95 -3.95
CA ALA A 131 -6.14 -6.60 -5.11
C ALA A 131 -4.92 -7.45 -4.71
N VAL A 132 -4.09 -6.97 -3.76
CA VAL A 132 -3.00 -7.77 -3.21
C VAL A 132 -3.51 -9.04 -2.54
N VAL A 133 -4.57 -8.97 -1.73
CA VAL A 133 -5.17 -10.16 -1.09
C VAL A 133 -5.68 -11.14 -2.14
N ALA A 134 -6.37 -10.66 -3.18
CA ALA A 134 -6.80 -11.51 -4.29
C ALA A 134 -5.62 -12.17 -5.02
N GLY A 135 -4.54 -11.42 -5.28
CA GLY A 135 -3.30 -11.93 -5.84
C GLY A 135 -2.64 -12.98 -4.97
N ALA A 136 -2.55 -12.74 -3.66
CA ALA A 136 -1.99 -13.67 -2.68
C ALA A 136 -2.74 -15.01 -2.69
N LEU A 137 -4.07 -14.99 -2.70
CA LEU A 137 -4.90 -16.20 -2.81
C LEU A 137 -4.65 -16.94 -4.14
N GLY A 138 -4.42 -16.20 -5.23
CA GLY A 138 -4.00 -16.76 -6.50
C GLY A 138 -2.64 -17.44 -6.44
N THR A 139 -1.67 -16.87 -5.72
CA THR A 139 -0.33 -17.47 -5.60
C THR A 139 -0.32 -18.78 -4.83
N VAL A 140 -1.17 -18.93 -3.80
CA VAL A 140 -1.31 -20.19 -3.04
C VAL A 140 -1.82 -21.34 -3.93
N ARG A 141 -2.58 -21.03 -4.99
CA ARG A 141 -3.13 -22.02 -5.91
C ARG A 141 -2.17 -22.45 -7.02
N ARG A 142 -1.01 -21.79 -7.18
CA ARG A 142 -0.04 -22.18 -8.21
C ARG A 142 0.66 -23.49 -7.80
N PRO A 143 0.74 -24.50 -8.68
CA PRO A 143 1.55 -25.68 -8.39
C PRO A 143 3.00 -25.23 -8.19
N VAL A 144 3.63 -25.71 -7.12
CA VAL A 144 5.05 -25.46 -6.85
C VAL A 144 5.84 -26.10 -7.98
N GLN A 145 6.36 -25.28 -8.88
CA GLN A 145 7.42 -25.72 -9.80
C GLN A 145 8.72 -25.63 -9.00
N GLU A 146 9.10 -26.75 -8.39
CA GLU A 146 10.45 -26.95 -7.82
C GLU A 146 11.50 -27.01 -8.94
#